data_AF-A0A9P1CW97-F1
#
_entry.id   AF-A0A9P1CW97-F1
#
_cell.length_a   1.000
_cell.length_b   1.000
_cell.length_c   1.000
_cell.angle_alpha   90.00
_cell.angle_beta   90.00
_cell.angle_gamma   90.00
#
_symmetry.space_group_name_H-M   'P 1'
#
loop_
_entity.id
_entity.type
_entity.pdbx_description
1 polymer ?
#
loop_
_entity_poly.entity_id
_entity_poly.type
_entity_poly.pdbx_seq_one_letter_code
_entity_poly.pdbx_strand_id
1 'polypeptide(L)'
;APHTHGKCLRGLQSERCELSGGPLDTWLLSLGHGVRCYHAALKSFFEDPEQVFLAYTTFATDTPQFDRSFFAEIGITNEVHQNIFERWFEKRIQEVSSCPTSTLAALAVGSGVPGGVQEGS
;
A
#
# COMPACT_ATOMS: atom_id res chain seq x y z
N ALA A 1 -40.87 -2.35 21.16
CA ALA A 1 -39.66 -2.96 21.76
C ALA A 1 -40.09 -4.05 22.74
N PRO A 2 -39.31 -5.14 22.96
CA PRO A 2 -37.93 -5.35 22.53
C PRO A 2 -37.74 -6.60 21.64
N HIS A 3 -36.64 -6.55 20.89
CA HIS A 3 -36.09 -7.66 20.10
C HIS A 3 -35.07 -8.40 20.96
N THR A 4 -35.27 -9.70 21.15
CA THR A 4 -34.22 -10.61 21.62
C THR A 4 -34.36 -11.93 20.89
N HIS A 5 -33.65 -12.05 19.77
CA HIS A 5 -33.18 -13.36 19.33
C HIS A 5 -31.68 -13.23 19.13
N GLY A 6 -30.94 -13.62 20.16
CA GLY A 6 -29.52 -13.89 20.05
C GLY A 6 -29.32 -14.95 18.98
N LYS A 7 -28.78 -14.55 17.84
CA LYS A 7 -28.27 -15.45 16.82
C LYS A 7 -26.84 -15.02 16.60
N CYS A 8 -25.90 -15.81 17.13
CA CYS A 8 -24.46 -15.68 16.91
C CYS A 8 -24.19 -15.23 15.47
N LEU A 9 -23.53 -14.09 15.33
CA LEU A 9 -23.18 -13.54 14.02
C LEU A 9 -22.20 -14.50 13.32
N ARG A 10 -22.78 -15.19 12.35
CA ARG A 10 -22.27 -15.57 11.03
C ARG A 10 -20.87 -16.19 10.95
N GLY A 11 -20.87 -17.43 10.47
CA GLY A 11 -19.69 -18.15 10.04
C GLY A 11 -18.91 -17.43 8.93
N LEU A 12 -17.65 -17.13 9.22
CA LEU A 12 -16.59 -16.77 8.27
C LEU A 12 -15.58 -17.93 8.18
N GLN A 13 -16.08 -19.15 8.04
CA GLN A 13 -15.27 -20.28 7.58
C GLN A 13 -15.61 -20.50 6.11
N SER A 14 -14.60 -20.41 5.25
CA SER A 14 -14.61 -20.90 3.86
C SER A 14 -15.19 -19.99 2.77
N GLU A 15 -14.72 -18.75 2.68
CA GLU A 15 -14.48 -18.17 1.35
C GLU A 15 -12.98 -18.32 1.09
N ARG A 16 -12.65 -19.43 0.44
CA ARG A 16 -11.39 -19.67 -0.29
C ARG A 16 -11.00 -18.34 -0.90
N CYS A 17 -9.94 -17.68 -0.42
CA CYS A 17 -9.51 -16.39 -0.92
C CYS A 17 -9.28 -16.54 -2.44
N GLU A 18 -10.28 -16.14 -3.22
CA GLU A 18 -10.19 -16.09 -4.67
C GLU A 18 -9.23 -14.96 -4.96
N LEU A 19 -7.97 -15.34 -5.02
CA LEU A 19 -6.87 -14.57 -5.54
C LEU A 19 -7.22 -14.19 -6.98
N SER A 20 -7.93 -13.08 -7.10
CA SER A 20 -8.27 -12.46 -8.37
C SER A 20 -6.95 -11.91 -8.90
N GLY A 21 -6.34 -12.62 -9.86
CA GLY A 21 -4.97 -12.41 -10.34
C GLY A 21 -4.68 -10.97 -10.76
N GLY A 22 -4.26 -10.16 -9.79
CA GLY A 22 -4.01 -8.73 -9.93
C GLY A 22 -2.67 -8.31 -9.32
N PRO A 23 -2.37 -7.00 -9.30
CA PRO A 23 -1.11 -6.48 -8.79
C PRO A 23 -0.91 -6.79 -7.30
N LEU A 24 -1.94 -6.57 -6.48
CA LEU A 24 -1.96 -6.93 -5.06
C LEU A 24 -1.77 -8.42 -4.82
N ASP A 25 -2.34 -9.25 -5.69
CA ASP A 25 -2.25 -10.70 -5.59
C ASP A 25 -0.82 -11.19 -5.80
N THR A 26 -0.21 -10.71 -6.89
CA THR A 26 1.18 -10.99 -7.26
C THR A 26 2.13 -10.51 -6.17
N TRP A 27 1.84 -9.34 -5.59
CA TRP A 27 2.60 -8.82 -4.46
C TRP A 27 2.49 -9.71 -3.21
N LEU A 28 1.30 -10.09 -2.78
CA LEU A 28 1.12 -10.96 -1.62
C LEU A 28 1.75 -12.36 -1.83
N LEU A 29 1.73 -12.87 -3.07
CA LEU A 29 2.45 -14.09 -3.43
C LEU A 29 3.96 -13.93 -3.27
N SER A 30 4.51 -12.76 -3.61
CA SER A 30 5.94 -12.46 -3.42
C SER A 30 6.36 -12.35 -1.95
N LEU A 31 5.43 -11.92 -1.07
CA LEU A 31 5.65 -11.80 0.37
C LEU A 31 5.55 -13.13 1.10
N GLY A 32 4.69 -14.02 0.62
CA GLY A 32 4.56 -15.39 1.12
C GLY A 32 3.11 -15.79 1.40
N HIS A 33 2.90 -17.10 1.58
CA HIS A 33 1.53 -17.64 1.65
C HIS A 33 0.74 -17.23 2.91
N GLY A 34 1.41 -16.87 4.01
CA GLY A 34 0.75 -16.52 5.28
C GLY A 34 -0.02 -15.20 5.23
N VAL A 35 0.40 -14.24 4.40
CA VAL A 35 -0.22 -12.90 4.33
C VAL A 35 -1.35 -12.80 3.31
N ARG A 36 -1.59 -13.85 2.51
CA ARG A 36 -2.65 -13.91 1.49
C ARG A 36 -4.05 -13.74 2.07
N CYS A 37 -4.25 -14.10 3.33
CA CYS A 37 -5.52 -13.95 4.02
C CYS A 37 -5.97 -12.48 4.17
N TYR A 38 -5.04 -11.53 4.09
CA TYR A 38 -5.35 -10.09 4.18
C TYR A 38 -5.71 -9.47 2.81
N HIS A 39 -5.67 -10.24 1.73
CA HIS A 39 -5.96 -9.75 0.38
C HIS A 39 -7.34 -9.08 0.29
N ALA A 40 -8.36 -9.68 0.88
CA ALA A 40 -9.72 -9.13 0.86
C ALA A 40 -9.81 -7.78 1.58
N ALA A 41 -9.10 -7.63 2.70
CA ALA A 41 -9.03 -6.37 3.42
C ALA A 41 -8.31 -5.31 2.58
N LEU A 42 -7.12 -5.64 2.06
CA LEU A 42 -6.32 -4.73 1.24
C LEU A 42 -7.06 -4.27 -0.03
N LYS A 43 -7.69 -5.20 -0.75
CA LYS A 43 -8.44 -4.91 -1.98
C LYS A 43 -9.64 -3.99 -1.77
N SER A 44 -10.15 -3.89 -0.54
CA SER A 44 -11.25 -2.97 -0.21
C SER A 44 -10.79 -1.51 -0.14
N PHE A 45 -9.49 -1.27 0.10
CA PHE A 45 -8.94 0.07 0.30
C PHE A 45 -7.96 0.48 -0.81
N PHE A 46 -7.31 -0.49 -1.45
CA PHE A 46 -6.23 -0.29 -2.40
C PHE A 46 -6.42 -1.19 -3.62
N GLU A 47 -5.94 -0.73 -4.76
CA GLU A 47 -5.92 -1.48 -6.01
C GLU A 47 -4.50 -2.01 -6.33
N ASP A 48 -3.47 -1.29 -5.88
CA ASP A 48 -2.06 -1.58 -6.17
C ASP A 48 -1.17 -1.49 -4.91
N PRO A 49 -0.14 -2.35 -4.76
CA PRO A 49 0.83 -2.27 -3.66
C PRO A 49 1.56 -0.92 -3.56
N GLU A 50 1.74 -0.18 -4.65
CA GLU A 50 2.32 1.17 -4.61
C GLU A 50 1.42 2.16 -3.89
N GLN A 51 0.09 2.04 -4.03
CA GLN A 51 -0.84 2.87 -3.25
C GLN A 51 -0.71 2.58 -1.75
N VAL A 52 -0.54 1.30 -1.38
CA VAL A 52 -0.29 0.91 0.02
C VAL A 52 1.02 1.53 0.51
N PHE A 53 2.08 1.45 -0.30
CA PHE A 53 3.36 2.06 0.04
C PHE A 53 3.26 3.56 0.26
N LEU A 54 2.65 4.28 -0.68
CA LEU A 54 2.52 5.74 -0.63
C LEU A 54 1.59 6.20 0.51
N ALA A 55 0.53 5.46 0.80
CA ALA A 55 -0.41 5.80 1.88
C ALA A 55 0.20 5.65 3.27
N TYR A 56 1.09 4.67 3.45
CA TYR A 56 1.69 4.34 4.76
C TYR A 56 3.19 4.64 4.85
N THR A 57 3.76 5.38 3.91
CA THR A 57 5.14 5.85 3.98
C THR A 57 5.16 7.37 4.03
N THR A 58 5.71 7.92 5.10
CA THR A 58 5.84 9.36 5.28
C THR A 58 7.19 9.81 4.73
N PHE A 59 7.16 10.71 3.74
CA PHE A 59 8.34 11.35 3.13
C PHE A 59 8.65 12.74 3.73
N ALA A 60 8.11 13.05 4.92
CA ALA A 60 8.22 14.38 5.53
C ALA A 60 9.65 14.73 6.02
N THR A 61 10.53 13.73 6.15
CA THR A 61 11.93 13.87 6.59
C THR A 61 12.88 13.29 5.56
N ASP A 62 14.18 13.60 5.69
CA ASP A 62 15.26 13.08 4.83
C ASP A 62 15.25 11.54 4.71
N THR A 63 14.75 10.86 5.74
CA THR A 63 14.51 9.42 5.75
C THR A 63 13.01 9.11 5.64
N PRO A 64 12.55 8.37 4.61
CA PRO A 64 11.19 7.88 4.55
C PRO A 64 10.93 6.91 5.70
N GLN A 65 9.78 7.03 6.36
CA GLN A 65 9.42 6.16 7.47
C GLN A 65 8.08 5.47 7.21
N PHE A 66 8.04 4.16 7.47
CA PHE A 66 6.82 3.35 7.43
C PHE A 66 5.95 3.61 8.67
N ASP A 67 4.66 3.85 8.45
CA ASP A 67 3.65 4.04 9.50
C ASP A 67 3.02 2.70 9.91
N ARG A 68 3.26 2.30 11.16
CA ARG A 68 2.74 1.06 11.74
C ARG A 68 1.23 1.03 11.93
N SER A 69 0.54 2.16 11.78
CA SER A 69 -0.94 2.24 11.79
C SER A 69 -1.56 1.32 10.73
N PHE A 70 -0.83 1.01 9.65
CA PHE A 70 -1.17 -0.01 8.66
C PHE A 70 -1.63 -1.34 9.28
N PHE A 71 -0.95 -1.81 10.33
CA PHE A 71 -1.28 -3.10 10.95
C PHE A 71 -2.63 -3.08 11.66
N ALA A 72 -2.97 -1.96 12.30
CA ALA A 72 -4.24 -1.80 12.97
C ALA A 72 -5.39 -1.71 11.96
N GLU A 73 -5.22 -0.96 10.88
CA GLU A 73 -6.23 -0.75 9.85
C GLU A 73 -6.57 -2.02 9.07
N ILE A 74 -5.57 -2.84 8.74
CA ILE A 74 -5.77 -4.11 8.03
C ILE A 74 -6.12 -5.26 8.99
N GLY A 75 -5.97 -5.07 10.31
CA GLY A 75 -6.21 -6.10 11.31
C GLY A 75 -5.12 -7.17 11.38
N ILE A 76 -3.87 -6.80 11.09
CA ILE A 76 -2.71 -7.69 11.16
C ILE A 76 -2.19 -7.74 12.59
N THR A 77 -2.57 -8.77 13.35
CA THR A 77 -2.14 -8.97 14.74
C THR A 77 -0.95 -9.93 14.89
N ASN A 78 -0.66 -10.71 13.85
CA ASN A 78 0.39 -11.72 13.89
C ASN A 78 1.77 -11.06 13.63
N GLU A 79 2.66 -11.14 14.62
CA GLU A 79 4.02 -10.56 14.57
C GLU A 79 4.85 -11.08 13.37
N VAL A 80 4.67 -12.35 12.99
CA VAL A 80 5.35 -12.92 11.82
C VAL A 80 4.88 -12.24 10.54
N HIS A 81 3.57 -11.98 10.43
CA HIS A 81 3.00 -11.28 9.28
C HIS A 81 3.40 -9.80 9.27
N GLN A 82 3.41 -9.15 10.44
CA GLN A 82 3.88 -7.77 10.56
C GLN A 82 5.32 -7.62 10.09
N ASN A 83 6.22 -8.52 10.51
CA ASN A 83 7.61 -8.52 10.08
C ASN A 83 7.77 -8.72 8.56
N ILE A 84 6.92 -9.54 7.93
CA ILE A 84 6.94 -9.73 6.46
C ILE A 84 6.63 -8.40 5.75
N PHE A 85 5.59 -7.69 6.18
CA PHE A 85 5.24 -6.39 5.61
C PHE A 85 6.30 -5.34 5.94
N GLU A 86 6.77 -5.24 7.18
CA GLU A 86 7.80 -4.28 7.61
C GLU A 86 9.05 -4.41 6.75
N ARG A 87 9.56 -5.63 6.54
CA ARG A 87 10.72 -5.89 5.67
C ARG A 87 10.49 -5.48 4.22
N TRP A 88 9.26 -5.60 3.71
CA TRP A 88 8.94 -5.14 2.36
C TRP A 88 8.96 -3.62 2.26
N PHE A 89 8.36 -2.92 3.24
CA PHE A 89 8.40 -1.45 3.29
C PHE A 89 9.83 -0.94 3.43
N GLU A 90 10.63 -1.51 4.34
CA GLU A 90 12.05 -1.15 4.51
C GLU A 90 12.85 -1.32 3.22
N LYS A 91 12.66 -2.46 2.53
CA LYS A 91 13.31 -2.70 1.24
C LYS A 91 12.90 -1.66 0.20
N ARG A 92 11.61 -1.33 0.10
CA ARG A 92 11.13 -0.29 -0.83
C ARG A 92 11.66 1.09 -0.49
N ILE A 93 11.71 1.45 0.79
CA ILE A 93 12.31 2.71 1.25
C ILE A 93 13.78 2.77 0.84
N GLN A 94 14.55 1.69 1.04
CA GLN A 94 15.94 1.62 0.59
C GLN A 94 16.08 1.74 -0.92
N GLU A 95 15.20 1.12 -1.72
CA GLU A 95 15.20 1.26 -3.18
C GLU A 95 14.97 2.71 -3.63
N VAL A 96 14.04 3.41 -2.99
CA VAL A 96 13.73 4.83 -3.28
C VAL A 96 14.86 5.75 -2.80
N SER A 97 15.44 5.48 -1.62
CA SER A 97 16.57 6.25 -1.08
C SER A 97 17.88 6.00 -1.82
N SER A 98 18.11 4.79 -2.35
CA SER A 98 19.33 4.43 -3.09
C SER A 98 19.35 4.96 -4.52
N CYS A 99 18.20 5.39 -5.05
CA CYS A 99 18.06 5.91 -6.41
C CYS A 99 17.29 7.24 -6.38
N PRO A 100 17.95 8.40 -6.19
CA PRO A 100 17.26 9.69 -6.21
C PRO A 100 16.67 10.07 -7.60
N THR A 101 16.69 9.19 -8.61
CA THR A 101 16.47 9.53 -10.03
C THR A 101 15.53 8.58 -10.79
N SER A 102 14.62 7.85 -10.14
CA SER A 102 13.56 7.18 -10.92
C SER A 102 12.21 7.19 -10.22
N THR A 103 11.22 7.66 -10.97
CA THR A 103 9.77 7.51 -10.77
C THR A 103 9.02 8.67 -10.10
N LEU A 104 9.57 9.43 -9.14
CA LEU A 104 8.80 10.55 -8.55
C LEU A 104 9.05 11.95 -9.18
N ALA A 105 10.01 12.08 -10.09
CA ALA A 105 10.22 13.32 -10.85
C ALA A 105 9.31 13.44 -12.10
N ALA A 106 8.63 12.37 -12.52
CA ALA A 106 7.86 12.37 -13.77
C ALA A 106 6.54 13.17 -13.70
N LEU A 107 6.05 13.52 -12.50
CA LEU A 107 4.77 14.21 -12.34
C LEU A 107 4.92 15.70 -11.97
N ALA A 108 6.14 16.19 -11.73
CA ALA A 108 6.39 17.57 -11.29
C ALA A 108 7.23 18.40 -12.27
N VAL A 109 7.30 18.03 -13.55
CA VAL A 109 7.65 19.01 -14.60
C VAL A 109 6.36 19.67 -15.05
N GLY A 110 5.93 20.67 -14.26
CA GLY A 110 5.02 21.68 -14.76
C GLY A 110 5.60 22.20 -16.07
N SER A 111 4.79 22.17 -17.12
CA SER A 111 5.09 22.79 -18.40
C SER A 111 5.33 24.29 -18.16
N GLY A 112 6.58 24.64 -17.90
CA GLY A 112 7.05 26.02 -17.96
C GLY A 112 6.93 26.47 -19.40
N VAL A 113 5.91 27.29 -19.66
CA VAL A 113 5.76 28.04 -20.90
C VAL A 113 6.99 28.95 -21.06
N PRO A 114 7.76 28.86 -22.17
CA PRO A 114 8.61 29.98 -22.55
C PRO A 114 7.74 30.97 -23.35
N GLY A 115 7.00 31.79 -22.61
CA GLY A 115 6.51 33.07 -23.11
C GLY A 115 7.63 34.08 -22.93
N GLY A 116 8.33 34.41 -24.02
CA GLY A 116 9.45 35.34 -24.01
C GLY A 116 9.67 35.94 -25.39
N VAL A 117 8.92 37.00 -25.66
CA VAL A 117 9.04 37.94 -26.77
C VAL A 117 10.40 38.66 -26.76
N GLN A 118 11.04 38.81 -27.93
CA GLN A 118 11.75 40.04 -28.33
C GLN A 118 11.99 39.96 -29.86
N GLU A 119 11.25 40.73 -30.67
CA GLU A 119 11.70 42.01 -31.26
C GLU A 119 13.09 41.92 -31.89
N GLY A 120 13.33 42.20 -33.17
CA GLY A 120 12.74 43.24 -34.01
C GLY A 120 13.90 44.04 -34.59
N SER A 121 13.90 44.18 -35.92
CA SER A 121 14.81 44.96 -36.79
C SER A 121 16.10 44.29 -37.26
#